data_AF-A0A443K7F8-F1
#
_entry.id   AF-A0A443K7F8-F1
#
_cell.length_a   1.000
_cell.length_b   1.000
_cell.length_c   1.000
_cell.angle_alpha   90.00
_cell.angle_beta   90.00
_cell.angle_gamma   90.00
#
_symmetry.space_group_name_H-M   'P 1'
#
loop_
_entity.id
_entity.type
_entity.pdbx_description
1 polymer ?
#
loop_
_entity_poly.entity_id
_entity_poly.type
_entity_poly.pdbx_seq_one_letter_code
_entity_poly.pdbx_strand_id
1 'polypeptide(L)'
;MDKQVTVTLSGPAKVGSAWFMPGDQVTVDEALVSQLPVDPGAVHISTMSSAEAIDVAVAERLDAAVYDATAALEGQLAVSQARATGAEQQCDALRVRGTELEAMLAGVQTERDTLQVRVAELESQLAAATGPQLASGKDVADTEAAKVRKATSGKETKG
;
A
#
# COMPACT_ATOMS: atom_id res chain seq x y z
N MET A 1 17.47 16.87 -53.16
CA MET A 1 16.14 17.20 -52.59
C MET A 1 15.95 18.67 -52.85
N ASP A 2 15.23 19.00 -53.91
CA ASP A 2 15.03 20.38 -54.32
C ASP A 2 14.07 21.05 -53.33
N LYS A 3 14.51 22.17 -52.75
CA LYS A 3 13.73 22.92 -51.79
C LYS A 3 12.67 23.70 -52.56
N GLN A 4 11.41 23.38 -52.28
CA GLN A 4 10.28 24.11 -52.82
C GLN A 4 9.88 25.23 -51.88
N VAL A 5 9.65 26.42 -52.44
CA VAL A 5 9.22 27.62 -51.71
C VAL A 5 7.93 28.10 -52.32
N THR A 6 6.94 28.39 -51.47
CA THR A 6 5.69 29.03 -51.89
C THR A 6 5.90 30.54 -51.87
N VAL A 7 5.72 31.18 -53.02
CA VAL A 7 5.80 32.64 -53.17
C VAL A 7 4.43 33.22 -53.49
N THR A 8 4.08 34.34 -52.88
CA THR A 8 2.88 35.11 -53.23
C THR A 8 3.25 36.14 -54.29
N LEU A 9 2.55 36.11 -55.41
CA LEU A 9 2.80 37.02 -56.52
C LEU A 9 2.22 38.40 -56.23
N SER A 10 3.01 39.44 -56.49
CA SER A 10 2.63 40.85 -56.29
C SER A 10 2.18 41.53 -57.59
N GLY A 11 2.42 40.88 -58.73
CA GLY A 11 2.06 41.31 -60.07
C GLY A 11 1.65 40.12 -60.94
N PRO A 12 1.00 40.35 -62.10
CA PRO A 12 0.68 39.27 -63.02
C PRO A 12 1.97 38.63 -63.54
N ALA A 13 2.13 37.32 -63.31
CA ALA A 13 3.35 36.59 -63.65
C ALA A 13 3.01 35.32 -64.44
N LYS A 14 3.90 34.95 -65.35
CA LYS A 14 3.77 33.70 -66.13
C LYS A 14 4.72 32.66 -65.57
N VAL A 15 4.17 31.56 -65.05
CA VAL A 15 4.95 30.42 -64.55
C VAL A 15 4.65 29.22 -65.44
N GLY A 16 5.66 28.76 -66.19
CA GLY A 16 5.48 27.75 -67.23
C GLY A 16 4.53 28.23 -68.34
N SER A 17 3.42 27.51 -68.54
CA SER A 17 2.40 27.83 -69.54
C SER A 17 1.22 28.65 -69.00
N ALA A 18 1.11 28.84 -67.68
CA ALA A 18 -0.02 29.50 -67.03
C ALA A 18 0.31 30.93 -66.59
N TRP A 19 -0.70 31.82 -66.66
CA TRP A 19 -0.66 33.17 -66.10
C TRP A 19 -1.32 33.16 -64.73
N PHE A 20 -0.66 33.80 -63.78
CA PHE A 20 -1.12 33.96 -62.41
C PHE A 20 -1.30 35.44 -62.12
N MET A 21 -2.28 35.76 -61.29
CA MET A 21 -2.67 37.11 -60.94
C MET A 21 -1.99 37.57 -59.64
N PRO A 22 -1.94 38.89 -59.37
CA PRO A 22 -1.50 39.39 -58.08
C PRO A 22 -2.33 38.77 -56.94
N GLY A 23 -1.65 38.25 -55.92
CA GLY A 23 -2.24 37.54 -54.79
C GLY A 23 -2.22 36.02 -54.92
N ASP A 24 -1.99 35.47 -56.11
CA ASP A 24 -1.87 34.02 -56.32
C ASP A 24 -0.59 33.48 -55.67
N GLN A 25 -0.69 32.30 -55.05
CA GLN A 25 0.44 31.59 -54.48
C GLN A 25 0.94 30.53 -55.45
N VAL A 26 2.25 30.50 -55.70
CA VAL A 26 2.88 29.52 -56.58
C VAL A 26 4.04 28.87 -55.85
N THR A 27 4.09 27.53 -55.90
CA THR A 27 5.22 26.76 -55.40
C THR A 27 6.27 26.63 -56.50
N VAL A 28 7.47 27.12 -56.25
CA VAL A 28 8.60 27.07 -57.18
C VAL A 28 9.84 26.54 -56.49
N ASP A 29 10.74 25.92 -57.25
CA ASP A 29 12.04 25.52 -56.73
C ASP A 29 12.85 26.77 -56.37
N GLU A 30 13.48 26.76 -55.20
CA GLU A 30 14.22 27.90 -54.62
C GLU A 30 15.29 28.45 -55.59
N ALA A 31 15.94 27.57 -56.38
CA ALA A 31 16.94 27.95 -57.37
C ALA A 31 16.37 28.70 -58.60
N LEU A 32 15.07 28.58 -58.86
CA LEU A 32 14.39 29.22 -59.99
C LEU A 32 13.70 30.54 -59.60
N VAL A 33 13.59 30.84 -58.31
CA VAL A 33 13.02 32.10 -57.80
C VAL A 33 13.78 33.31 -58.38
N SER A 34 15.11 33.19 -58.54
CA SER A 34 15.97 34.25 -59.09
C SER A 34 15.81 34.47 -60.61
N GLN A 35 15.11 33.56 -61.32
CA GLN A 35 14.89 33.62 -62.76
C GLN A 35 13.48 34.12 -63.13
N LEU A 36 12.60 34.30 -62.14
CA LEU A 36 11.30 34.90 -62.37
C LEU A 36 11.49 36.40 -62.69
N PRO A 37 10.85 36.91 -63.75
CA PRO A 37 10.82 38.35 -64.03
C PRO A 37 9.88 39.02 -63.01
N VAL A 38 10.37 39.20 -61.78
CA VAL A 38 9.71 39.95 -60.72
C VAL A 38 10.48 41.23 -60.48
N ASP A 39 9.73 42.33 -60.38
CA ASP A 39 10.25 43.63 -59.99
C ASP A 39 10.97 43.48 -58.63
N PRO A 40 12.27 43.83 -58.51
CA PRO A 40 13.07 43.56 -57.31
C PRO A 40 12.52 44.18 -56.01
N GLY A 41 11.52 45.07 -56.08
CA GLY A 41 10.82 45.62 -54.92
C GLY A 41 9.61 44.80 -54.44
N ALA A 42 9.23 43.72 -55.13
CA ALA A 42 7.91 43.10 -54.99
C ALA A 42 7.92 41.71 -54.33
N VAL A 43 9.08 41.25 -53.86
CA VAL A 43 9.27 39.96 -53.17
C VAL A 43 9.60 40.21 -51.70
N HIS A 44 8.56 40.20 -50.86
CA HIS A 44 8.72 40.11 -49.40
C HIS A 44 8.66 38.64 -48.98
N ILE A 45 9.83 38.03 -48.77
CA ILE A 45 9.93 36.72 -48.13
C ILE A 45 9.93 36.96 -46.62
N SER A 46 8.76 36.93 -45.99
CA SER A 46 8.65 36.89 -44.52
C SER A 46 8.85 35.45 -44.04
N THR A 47 10.08 34.95 -44.15
CA THR A 47 10.47 33.74 -43.42
C THR A 47 10.76 34.17 -41.99
N MET A 48 10.05 33.60 -41.01
CA MET A 48 10.52 33.66 -39.62
C MET A 48 12.00 33.28 -39.60
N SER A 49 12.81 34.07 -38.90
CA SER A 49 14.21 33.74 -38.73
C SER A 49 14.29 32.36 -38.08
N SER A 50 15.27 31.54 -38.47
CA SER A 50 15.49 30.23 -37.85
C SER A 50 15.60 30.32 -36.32
N ALA A 51 16.02 31.46 -35.77
CA ALA A 51 16.03 31.70 -34.33
C ALA A 51 14.62 31.77 -33.72
N GLU A 52 13.69 32.50 -34.35
CA GLU A 52 12.31 32.64 -33.88
C GLU A 52 11.56 31.31 -33.97
N ALA A 53 11.83 30.50 -35.00
CA ALA A 53 11.26 29.16 -35.13
C ALA A 53 11.75 28.20 -34.03
N ILE A 54 13.02 28.32 -33.61
CA ILE A 54 13.58 27.55 -32.50
C ILE A 54 12.93 27.97 -31.18
N ASP A 55 12.78 29.27 -30.94
CA ASP A 55 12.18 29.78 -29.70
C ASP A 55 10.73 29.31 -29.53
N VAL A 56 9.93 29.32 -30.60
CA VAL A 56 8.56 28.78 -30.60
C VAL A 56 8.55 27.28 -30.31
N ALA A 57 9.40 26.51 -30.99
CA ALA A 57 9.47 25.06 -30.78
C ALA A 57 9.94 24.70 -29.35
N VAL A 58 10.83 25.49 -28.76
CA VAL A 58 11.27 25.32 -27.37
C VAL A 58 10.13 25.64 -26.41
N ALA A 59 9.38 26.72 -26.62
CA ALA A 59 8.24 27.09 -25.79
C ALA A 59 7.16 26.00 -25.79
N GLU A 60 6.75 25.52 -26.97
CA GLU A 60 5.76 24.44 -27.09
C GLU A 60 6.22 23.16 -26.41
N ARG A 61 7.51 22.82 -26.54
CA ARG A 61 8.08 21.63 -25.89
C ARG A 61 8.17 21.79 -24.38
N LEU A 62 8.44 23.00 -23.89
CA LEU A 62 8.45 23.28 -22.45
C LEU A 62 7.04 23.17 -21.87
N ASP A 63 6.03 23.72 -22.55
CA ASP A 63 4.63 23.65 -22.12
C ASP A 63 4.13 22.21 -22.08
N ALA A 64 4.43 21.42 -23.12
CA ALA A 64 4.12 19.99 -23.14
C ALA A 64 4.82 19.24 -21.99
N ALA A 65 6.11 19.51 -21.75
CA ALA A 65 6.86 18.88 -20.68
C ALA A 65 6.32 19.24 -19.28
N VAL A 66 5.92 20.51 -19.07
CA VAL A 66 5.31 20.98 -17.83
C VAL A 66 3.95 20.33 -17.62
N TYR A 67 3.14 20.22 -18.67
CA TYR A 67 1.84 19.56 -18.62
C TYR A 67 1.98 18.09 -18.21
N ASP A 68 2.87 17.34 -18.89
CA ASP A 68 3.12 15.93 -18.59
C ASP A 68 3.67 15.73 -17.18
N ALA A 69 4.60 16.59 -16.74
CA ALA A 69 5.15 16.54 -15.39
C ALA A 69 4.08 16.82 -14.32
N THR A 70 3.18 17.76 -14.59
CA THR A 70 2.07 18.10 -13.68
C THR A 70 1.12 16.91 -13.56
N ALA A 71 0.70 16.31 -14.68
CA ALA A 71 -0.16 15.14 -14.68
C ALA A 71 0.48 13.94 -13.94
N ALA A 72 1.79 13.73 -14.12
CA ALA A 72 2.52 12.69 -13.41
C ALA A 72 2.57 12.93 -11.89
N LEU A 73 2.79 14.18 -11.45
CA LEU A 73 2.78 14.55 -10.04
C LEU A 73 1.40 14.41 -9.40
N GLU A 74 0.34 14.81 -10.10
CA GLU A 74 -1.04 14.62 -9.64
C GLU A 74 -1.38 13.13 -9.49
N GLY A 75 -0.96 12.30 -10.45
CA GLY A 75 -1.09 10.84 -10.36
C GLY A 75 -0.34 10.26 -9.15
N GLN A 76 0.89 10.70 -8.91
CA GLN A 76 1.66 10.27 -7.74
C GLN A 76 1.02 10.72 -6.42
N LEU A 77 0.48 11.95 -6.38
CA LEU A 77 -0.22 12.48 -5.22
C LEU A 77 -1.46 11.62 -4.91
N ALA A 78 -2.29 11.32 -5.91
CA ALA A 78 -3.47 10.48 -5.75
C ALA A 78 -3.10 9.08 -5.23
N VAL A 79 -2.05 8.45 -5.77
CA VAL A 79 -1.55 7.15 -5.29
C VAL A 79 -1.04 7.24 -3.84
N SER A 80 -0.33 8.31 -3.49
CA SER A 80 0.17 8.51 -2.13
C SER A 80 -0.95 8.70 -1.11
N GLN A 81 -1.99 9.45 -1.47
CA GLN A 81 -3.18 9.66 -0.64
C GLN A 81 -3.94 8.34 -0.43
N ALA A 82 -4.17 7.58 -1.50
CA ALA A 82 -4.81 6.27 -1.40
C ALA A 82 -4.03 5.30 -0.48
N ARG A 83 -2.69 5.31 -0.55
CA ARG A 83 -1.84 4.52 0.34
C ARG A 83 -1.92 4.97 1.79
N ALA A 84 -1.94 6.29 2.04
CA ALA A 84 -2.07 6.84 3.39
C ALA A 84 -3.40 6.42 4.03
N THR A 85 -4.52 6.60 3.32
CA THR A 85 -5.84 6.15 3.80
C THR A 85 -5.88 4.64 4.03
N GLY A 86 -5.28 3.85 3.15
CA GLY A 86 -5.18 2.39 3.35
C GLY A 86 -4.38 2.02 4.59
N ALA A 87 -3.28 2.72 4.88
CA ALA A 87 -2.47 2.51 6.07
C ALA A 87 -3.22 2.91 7.35
N GLU A 88 -3.95 4.03 7.35
CA GLU A 88 -4.79 4.47 8.47
C GLU A 88 -5.84 3.42 8.82
N GLN A 89 -6.55 2.90 7.82
CA GLN A 89 -7.54 1.83 8.01
C GLN A 89 -6.91 0.55 8.60
N GLN A 90 -5.70 0.19 8.17
CA GLN A 90 -4.97 -0.95 8.73
C GLN A 90 -4.58 -0.71 10.18
N CYS A 91 -4.10 0.49 10.53
CA CYS A 91 -3.78 0.85 11.91
C CYS A 91 -5.01 0.79 12.82
N ASP A 92 -6.16 1.27 12.36
CA ASP A 92 -7.41 1.21 13.11
C ASP A 92 -7.88 -0.24 13.31
N ALA A 93 -7.83 -1.06 12.26
CA ALA A 93 -8.15 -2.49 12.36
C ALA A 93 -7.22 -3.23 13.34
N LEU A 94 -5.92 -2.93 13.32
CA LEU A 94 -4.95 -3.49 14.26
C LEU A 94 -5.21 -3.03 15.69
N ARG A 95 -5.59 -1.76 15.90
CA ARG A 95 -5.95 -1.23 17.22
C ARG A 95 -7.17 -1.95 17.79
N VAL A 96 -8.24 -2.12 17.00
CA VAL A 96 -9.43 -2.87 17.42
C VAL A 96 -9.06 -4.30 17.80
N ARG A 97 -8.31 -5.00 16.93
CA ARG A 97 -7.86 -6.37 17.22
C ARG A 97 -6.99 -6.46 18.47
N GLY A 98 -6.15 -5.45 18.73
CA GLY A 98 -5.37 -5.33 19.96
C GLY A 98 -6.27 -5.30 21.19
N THR A 99 -7.29 -4.44 21.19
CA THR A 99 -8.24 -4.33 22.31
C THR A 99 -9.06 -5.61 22.52
N GLU A 100 -9.43 -6.32 21.45
CA GLU A 100 -10.11 -7.61 21.54
C GLU A 100 -9.22 -8.68 22.17
N LEU A 101 -7.95 -8.74 21.77
CA LEU A 101 -6.98 -9.69 22.33
C LEU A 101 -6.70 -9.41 23.82
N GLU A 102 -6.60 -8.15 24.21
CA GLU A 102 -6.47 -7.74 25.61
C GLU A 102 -7.68 -8.17 26.45
N ALA A 103 -8.90 -7.98 25.92
CA ALA A 103 -10.12 -8.41 26.58
C ALA A 103 -10.19 -9.94 26.73
N MET A 104 -9.83 -10.69 25.68
CA MET A 104 -9.76 -12.16 25.75
C MET A 104 -8.73 -12.64 26.77
N LEU A 105 -7.55 -11.99 26.84
CA LEU A 105 -6.52 -12.32 27.82
C LEU A 105 -7.03 -12.09 29.26
N ALA A 106 -7.70 -10.98 29.52
CA ALA A 106 -8.29 -10.70 30.83
C ALA A 106 -9.37 -11.74 31.20
N GLY A 107 -10.18 -12.18 30.22
CA GLY A 107 -11.15 -13.26 30.40
C GLY A 107 -10.48 -14.58 30.81
N VAL A 108 -9.47 -15.01 30.06
CA VAL A 108 -8.71 -16.24 30.35
C VAL A 108 -8.01 -16.17 31.72
N GLN A 109 -7.48 -15.01 32.11
CA GLN A 109 -6.87 -14.83 33.43
C GLN A 109 -7.90 -15.00 34.56
N THR A 110 -9.09 -14.44 34.39
CA THR A 110 -10.20 -14.58 35.35
C THR A 110 -10.66 -16.04 35.47
N GLU A 111 -10.77 -16.75 34.34
CA GLU A 111 -11.12 -18.17 34.33
C GLU A 111 -10.05 -19.02 35.04
N ARG A 112 -8.77 -18.77 34.75
CA ARG A 112 -7.65 -19.43 35.42
C ARG A 112 -7.71 -19.22 36.94
N ASP A 113 -7.91 -17.98 37.39
CA ASP A 113 -7.94 -17.68 38.83
C ASP A 113 -9.12 -18.38 39.51
N THR A 114 -10.26 -18.40 38.85
CA THR A 114 -11.44 -19.16 39.30
C THR A 114 -11.17 -20.66 39.40
N LEU A 115 -10.49 -21.24 38.40
CA LEU A 115 -10.12 -22.65 38.41
C LEU A 115 -9.11 -22.97 39.51
N GLN A 116 -8.14 -22.09 39.77
CA GLN A 116 -7.18 -22.25 40.86
C GLN A 116 -7.87 -22.30 42.23
N VAL A 117 -8.85 -21.42 42.47
CA VAL A 117 -9.66 -21.46 43.69
C VAL A 117 -10.43 -22.77 43.81
N ARG A 118 -11.06 -23.24 42.72
CA ARG A 118 -11.80 -24.51 42.73
C ARG A 118 -10.89 -25.71 42.98
N VAL A 119 -9.68 -25.72 42.43
CA VAL A 119 -8.69 -26.77 42.68
C VAL A 119 -8.30 -26.79 44.16
N ALA A 120 -7.96 -25.64 44.74
CA ALA A 120 -7.59 -25.56 46.16
C ALA A 120 -8.73 -26.01 47.09
N GLU A 121 -9.98 -25.65 46.75
CA GLU A 121 -11.16 -26.10 47.50
C GLU A 121 -11.35 -27.62 47.41
N LEU A 122 -11.22 -28.20 46.21
CA LEU A 122 -11.29 -29.65 46.03
C LEU A 122 -10.17 -30.39 46.75
N GLU A 123 -8.95 -29.85 46.76
CA GLU A 123 -7.82 -30.39 47.52
C GLU A 123 -8.11 -30.38 49.03
N SER A 124 -8.67 -29.30 49.54
CA SER A 124 -9.12 -29.17 50.94
C SER A 124 -10.20 -30.20 51.29
N GLN A 125 -11.23 -30.33 50.45
CA GLN A 125 -12.30 -31.31 50.64
C GLN A 125 -11.77 -32.75 50.61
N LEU A 126 -10.83 -33.06 49.71
CA LEU A 126 -10.21 -34.38 49.64
C LEU A 126 -9.39 -34.70 50.90
N ALA A 127 -8.63 -33.73 51.40
CA ALA A 127 -7.87 -33.88 52.65
C ALA A 127 -8.81 -34.13 53.84
N ALA A 128 -9.92 -33.38 53.92
CA ALA A 128 -10.94 -33.54 54.97
C ALA A 128 -11.65 -34.90 54.90
N ALA A 129 -11.90 -35.45 53.71
CA ALA A 129 -12.55 -36.75 53.54
C ALA A 129 -11.62 -37.93 53.87
N THR A 130 -10.33 -37.83 53.52
CA THR A 130 -9.36 -38.93 53.64
C THR A 130 -8.63 -38.96 55.00
N GLY A 131 -8.43 -37.80 55.64
CA GLY A 131 -7.79 -37.71 56.97
C GLY A 131 -8.48 -38.57 58.05
N PRO A 132 -9.82 -38.50 58.23
CA PRO A 132 -10.55 -39.32 59.21
C PRO A 132 -10.53 -40.81 58.91
N GLN A 133 -10.53 -41.21 57.62
CA GLN A 133 -10.41 -42.61 57.22
C GLN A 133 -9.03 -43.21 57.57
N LEU A 134 -7.96 -42.44 57.40
CA LEU A 134 -6.61 -42.86 57.80
C LEU A 134 -6.47 -42.97 59.32
N ALA A 135 -7.06 -42.03 60.07
CA ALA A 135 -7.06 -42.06 61.53
C ALA A 135 -7.85 -43.26 62.09
N SER A 136 -9.08 -43.45 61.62
CA SER A 136 -9.91 -44.59 62.04
C SER A 136 -9.32 -45.94 61.64
N GLY A 137 -8.72 -46.06 60.44
CA GLY A 137 -8.04 -47.28 60.03
C GLY A 137 -6.84 -47.64 60.92
N LYS A 138 -6.09 -46.63 61.37
CA LYS A 138 -4.98 -46.82 62.31
C LYS A 138 -5.48 -47.24 63.69
N ASP A 139 -6.51 -46.59 64.21
CA ASP A 139 -7.10 -46.95 65.51
C ASP A 139 -7.63 -48.39 65.51
N VAL A 140 -8.29 -48.82 64.43
CA VAL A 140 -8.76 -50.21 64.27
C VAL A 140 -7.59 -51.19 64.24
N ALA A 141 -6.52 -50.89 63.49
CA ALA A 141 -5.34 -51.74 63.41
C ALA A 141 -4.63 -51.87 64.78
N ASP A 142 -4.48 -50.77 65.52
CA ASP A 142 -3.88 -50.76 66.84
C ASP A 142 -4.76 -51.54 67.86
N THR A 143 -6.08 -51.43 67.73
CA THR A 143 -7.03 -52.16 68.58
C THR A 143 -7.02 -53.67 68.29
N GLU A 144 -6.92 -54.09 67.03
CA GLU A 144 -6.74 -55.49 66.67
C GLU A 144 -5.40 -56.04 67.14
N ALA A 145 -4.31 -55.30 66.93
CA ALA A 145 -2.98 -55.69 67.40
C ALA A 145 -2.94 -55.90 68.91
N ALA A 146 -3.63 -55.06 69.69
CA ALA A 146 -3.76 -55.22 71.14
C ALA A 146 -4.57 -56.47 71.53
N LYS A 147 -5.66 -56.77 70.82
CA LYS A 147 -6.46 -58.00 71.05
C LYS A 147 -5.65 -59.27 70.78
N VAL A 148 -4.90 -59.30 69.68
CA VAL A 148 -4.06 -60.46 69.30
C VAL A 148 -2.99 -60.72 70.37
N ARG A 149 -2.28 -59.68 70.83
CA ARG A 149 -1.26 -59.80 71.90
C ARG A 149 -1.85 -60.32 73.22
N LYS A 150 -3.06 -59.90 73.57
CA LYS A 150 -3.75 -60.38 74.78
C LYS A 150 -4.16 -61.85 74.64
N ALA A 151 -4.63 -62.26 73.47
CA ALA A 151 -4.99 -63.65 73.19
C ALA A 151 -3.78 -64.60 73.17
N THR A 152 -2.61 -64.12 72.75
CA THR A 152 -1.37 -64.93 72.76
C THR A 152 -0.76 -65.03 74.16
N SER A 153 -0.77 -63.97 74.98
CA SER A 153 -0.20 -64.04 76.34
C SER A 153 -1.06 -64.81 77.36
N GLY A 154 -2.39 -64.86 77.17
CA GLY A 154 -3.28 -65.61 78.07
C GLY A 154 -3.24 -67.13 77.91
N LYS A 155 -2.57 -67.64 76.87
CA LYS A 155 -2.51 -69.07 76.56
C LYS A 155 -1.33 -69.80 77.23
N GLU A 156 -0.35 -69.05 77.76
CA GLU A 156 0.90 -69.62 78.31
C GLU A 156 0.88 -69.86 79.84
N THR A 157 -0.19 -69.51 80.56
CA THR A 157 -0.24 -69.63 82.05
C THR A 157 -1.18 -70.74 82.57
N LYS A 158 -1.48 -71.76 81.77
CA LYS A 158 -2.14 -73.00 82.23
C LYS A 158 -1.32 -74.21 81.76
N GLY A 159 -0.15 -74.37 82.34
CA GLY A 159 0.65 -75.59 82.32
C GLY A 159 0.86 -76.04 83.76
#